data_AF-A0A960ZJX5-F1
#
_entry.id   AF-A0A960ZJX5-F1
#
_cell.length_a   1.000
_cell.length_b   1.000
_cell.length_c   1.000
_cell.angle_alpha   90.00
_cell.angle_beta   90.00
_cell.angle_gamma   90.00
#
_symmetry.space_group_name_H-M   'P 1'
#
loop_
_entity.id
_entity.type
_entity.pdbx_description
1 polymer ?
#
loop_
_entity_poly.entity_id
_entity_poly.type
_entity_poly.pdbx_seq_one_letter_code
_entity_poly.pdbx_strand_id
1 'polypeptide(L)'
;MIRSRDELIARYRERLARTGEAVDEHPLFFSRQDDGMAHLEFHGDGSVSSVVTERGATIASTRFDDDDDLLYHLVRGAIWMMACEYEKAHRVEGRDLRRVLFARDLELMNRVSPEWGERRRAEIEDLLRRYPYRDRPEPPAVGVGKTEKIRSSFQIAFLRSLIALGALLLLGLLHLPLLLKTLRQEELRKEGIRVEATVVDRSIVENRFVDLYRVRYRFEVDGESIERAESVGERIHDRAREGSRIDVLHLPDDPRKAMIDGNDEASRLAWIWGMIDVLLLVAAWRIRRSTRAGGTDNGG
;
A
#
# COMPACT_ATOMS: atom_id res chain seq x y z
N MET A 1 32.52 19.82 20.36
CA MET A 1 32.49 18.45 19.84
C MET A 1 31.46 17.65 20.60
N ILE A 2 30.39 17.30 19.89
CA ILE A 2 29.27 16.49 20.33
C ILE A 2 29.81 15.15 20.83
N ARG A 3 29.48 14.82 22.08
CA ARG A 3 30.14 13.73 22.83
C ARG A 3 29.39 12.41 22.77
N SER A 4 28.17 12.40 22.23
CA SER A 4 27.33 11.21 22.15
C SER A 4 26.31 11.28 21.01
N ARG A 5 25.76 10.12 20.64
CA ARG A 5 24.66 10.01 19.66
C ARG A 5 23.42 10.77 20.14
N ASP A 6 23.07 10.65 21.41
CA ASP A 6 21.87 11.29 21.97
C ASP A 6 21.99 12.82 21.96
N GLU A 7 23.17 13.34 22.27
CA GLU A 7 23.45 14.78 22.17
C GLU A 7 23.33 15.27 20.72
N LEU A 8 23.86 14.51 19.75
CA LEU A 8 23.72 14.84 18.32
C LEU A 8 22.25 14.89 17.90
N ILE A 9 21.49 13.85 18.24
CA ILE A 9 20.07 13.74 17.91
C ILE A 9 19.29 14.90 18.52
N ALA A 10 19.54 15.23 19.79
CA ALA A 10 18.87 16.32 20.48
C ALA A 10 19.14 17.67 19.80
N ARG A 11 20.41 17.99 19.50
CA ARG A 11 20.79 19.25 18.83
C ARG A 11 20.25 19.32 17.41
N TYR A 12 20.31 18.23 16.67
CA TYR A 12 19.73 18.13 15.32
C TYR A 12 18.22 18.38 15.33
N ARG A 13 17.48 17.72 16.22
CA ARG A 13 16.03 17.89 16.37
C ARG A 13 15.65 19.30 16.80
N GLU A 14 16.41 19.90 17.72
CA GLU A 14 16.20 21.28 18.16
C GLU A 14 16.33 22.26 16.98
N ARG A 15 17.33 22.07 16.10
CA ARG A 15 17.51 22.88 14.90
C ARG A 15 16.38 22.68 13.90
N LEU A 16 16.01 21.43 13.62
CA LEU A 16 14.92 21.14 12.69
C LEU A 16 13.56 21.63 13.20
N ALA A 17 13.28 21.61 14.49
CA ALA A 17 12.02 22.13 15.03
C ALA A 17 11.77 23.60 14.68
N ARG A 18 12.83 24.39 14.41
CA ARG A 18 12.73 25.80 14.01
C ARG A 18 12.18 25.99 12.60
N THR A 19 12.16 24.95 11.76
CA THR A 19 11.56 25.03 10.41
C THR A 19 10.03 25.15 10.48
N GLY A 20 9.43 24.61 11.55
CA GLY A 20 7.99 24.40 11.69
C GLY A 20 7.47 23.13 11.02
N GLU A 21 8.36 22.27 10.51
CA GLU A 21 8.03 21.01 9.82
C GLU A 21 8.12 19.81 10.77
N ALA A 22 7.52 18.67 10.36
CA ALA A 22 7.58 17.43 11.13
C ALA A 22 9.02 16.86 11.17
N VAL A 23 9.62 16.86 12.37
CA VAL A 23 11.02 16.45 12.57
C VAL A 23 11.21 14.93 12.45
N ASP A 24 10.19 14.14 12.79
CA ASP A 24 10.28 12.68 12.85
C ASP A 24 10.36 12.02 11.45
N GLU A 25 10.06 12.75 10.38
CA GLU A 25 10.18 12.25 9.00
C GLU A 25 11.63 12.27 8.47
N HIS A 26 12.58 12.80 9.26
CA HIS A 26 13.99 12.94 8.86
C HIS A 26 14.94 12.37 9.92
N PRO A 27 14.96 11.03 10.12
CA PRO A 27 15.81 10.40 11.12
C PRO A 27 17.30 10.42 10.74
N LEU A 28 18.17 10.35 11.75
CA LEU A 28 19.59 10.10 11.58
C LEU A 28 19.88 8.60 11.69
N PHE A 29 20.72 8.07 10.80
CA PHE A 29 21.12 6.66 10.81
C PHE A 29 22.52 6.50 11.40
N PHE A 30 22.73 5.48 12.23
CA PHE A 30 24.02 5.15 12.86
C PHE A 30 24.52 3.74 12.50
N SER A 31 23.74 3.02 11.72
CA SER A 31 24.10 1.74 11.12
C SER A 31 24.25 1.92 9.62
N ARG A 32 25.13 1.12 9.02
CA ARG A 32 25.37 1.12 7.58
C ARG A 32 24.08 1.04 6.76
N GLN A 33 23.96 1.88 5.73
CA GLN A 33 22.84 1.90 4.78
C GLN A 33 23.35 1.58 3.37
N ASP A 34 23.07 0.39 2.83
CA ASP A 34 23.56 0.00 1.48
C ASP A 34 22.62 0.41 0.32
N ASP A 35 21.72 1.36 0.56
CA ASP A 35 20.71 1.88 -0.37
C ASP A 35 20.97 3.31 -0.86
N GLY A 36 22.16 3.86 -0.57
CA GLY A 36 22.54 5.23 -0.92
C GLY A 36 22.13 6.27 0.13
N MET A 37 21.51 5.87 1.25
CA MET A 37 21.33 6.76 2.40
C MET A 37 22.65 6.94 3.16
N ALA A 38 22.79 8.08 3.83
CA ALA A 38 23.94 8.35 4.69
C ALA A 38 23.74 7.76 6.09
N HIS A 39 24.81 7.21 6.68
CA HIS A 39 24.90 6.90 8.10
C HIS A 39 26.08 7.59 8.77
N LEU A 40 26.00 7.71 10.09
CA LEU A 40 26.98 8.42 10.91
C LEU A 40 27.85 7.45 11.70
N GLU A 41 29.16 7.65 11.60
CA GLU A 41 30.18 6.90 12.31
C GLU A 41 30.95 7.82 13.27
N PHE A 42 30.96 7.49 14.55
CA PHE A 42 31.72 8.22 15.57
C PHE A 42 33.12 7.64 15.69
N HIS A 43 34.12 8.52 15.75
CA HIS A 43 35.53 8.15 15.89
C HIS A 43 36.02 8.37 17.32
N GLY A 44 37.07 7.66 17.70
CA GLY A 44 37.65 7.75 19.05
C GLY A 44 38.29 9.10 19.38
N ASP A 45 38.56 9.94 18.38
CA ASP A 45 39.07 11.30 18.53
C ASP A 45 37.96 12.36 18.64
N GLY A 46 36.70 11.94 18.67
CA GLY A 46 35.53 12.79 18.79
C GLY A 46 34.97 13.30 17.47
N SER A 47 35.65 13.09 16.34
CA SER A 47 35.13 13.46 15.03
C SER A 47 33.99 12.52 14.60
N VAL A 48 33.17 12.97 13.66
CA VAL A 48 32.05 12.19 13.10
C VAL A 48 32.18 12.14 11.58
N SER A 49 31.96 10.98 10.98
CA SER A 49 31.87 10.85 9.52
C SER A 49 30.44 10.58 9.08
N SER A 50 30.01 11.31 8.05
CA SER A 50 28.83 11.00 7.24
C SER A 50 29.27 10.13 6.07
N VAL A 51 28.82 8.88 6.06
CA VAL A 51 29.24 7.85 5.10
C VAL A 51 28.03 7.44 4.27
N VAL A 52 28.19 7.42 2.95
CA VAL A 52 27.16 6.94 2.02
C VAL A 52 27.64 5.64 1.41
N THR A 53 26.83 4.59 1.54
CA THR A 53 27.11 3.27 0.98
C THR A 53 26.02 2.83 0.00
N GLU A 54 26.40 2.15 -1.06
CA GLU A 54 25.49 1.58 -2.04
C GLU A 54 25.98 0.19 -2.44
N ARG A 55 25.11 -0.83 -2.34
CA ARG A 55 25.40 -2.22 -2.73
C ARG A 55 26.71 -2.78 -2.14
N GLY A 56 27.00 -2.46 -0.88
CA GLY A 56 28.21 -2.93 -0.19
C GLY A 56 29.46 -2.07 -0.44
N ALA A 57 29.40 -1.05 -1.29
CA ALA A 57 30.52 -0.14 -1.55
C ALA A 57 30.31 1.22 -0.90
N THR A 58 31.36 1.79 -0.31
CA THR A 58 31.34 3.19 0.13
C THR A 58 31.50 4.09 -1.09
N ILE A 59 30.49 4.92 -1.37
CA ILE A 59 30.48 5.81 -2.53
C ILE A 59 30.84 7.26 -2.17
N ALA A 60 30.64 7.66 -0.91
CA ALA A 60 31.09 8.93 -0.38
C ALA A 60 31.36 8.84 1.12
N SER A 61 32.31 9.63 1.61
CA SER A 61 32.56 9.82 3.05
C SER A 61 33.06 11.23 3.29
N THR A 62 32.45 11.92 4.27
CA THR A 62 32.88 13.25 4.72
C THR A 62 33.09 13.20 6.22
N ARG A 63 34.29 13.58 6.68
CA ARG A 63 34.64 13.70 8.10
C ARG A 63 34.42 15.14 8.57
N PHE A 64 33.88 15.28 9.76
CA PHE A 64 33.61 16.55 10.42
C PHE A 64 34.34 16.60 11.76
N ASP A 65 35.14 17.65 11.94
CA ASP A 65 35.90 17.91 13.17
C ASP A 65 35.31 19.09 13.97
N ASP A 66 34.24 19.70 13.46
CA ASP A 66 33.49 20.80 14.07
C ASP A 66 31.98 20.48 14.16
N ASP A 67 31.36 20.91 15.26
CA ASP A 67 29.94 20.65 15.53
C ASP A 67 29.01 21.45 14.62
N ASP A 68 29.37 22.69 14.30
CA ASP A 68 28.53 23.55 13.47
C ASP A 68 28.52 23.04 12.02
N ASP A 69 29.68 22.65 11.50
CA ASP A 69 29.78 22.04 10.16
C ASP A 69 29.04 20.70 10.07
N LEU A 70 29.14 19.84 11.10
CA LEU A 70 28.38 18.60 11.16
C LEU A 70 26.87 18.87 11.18
N LEU A 71 26.41 19.74 12.08
CA LEU A 71 24.98 20.05 12.20
C LEU A 71 24.45 20.76 10.96
N TYR A 72 25.21 21.68 10.36
CA TYR A 72 24.88 22.31 9.09
C TYR A 72 24.68 21.25 8.00
N HIS A 73 25.62 20.31 7.87
CA HIS A 73 25.55 19.25 6.86
C HIS A 73 24.27 18.40 7.01
N LEU A 74 23.97 17.96 8.24
CA LEU A 74 22.80 17.12 8.53
C LEU A 74 21.48 17.86 8.33
N VAL A 75 21.36 19.08 8.89
CA VAL A 75 20.15 19.88 8.79
C VAL A 75 19.89 20.32 7.34
N ARG A 76 20.93 20.70 6.59
CA ARG A 76 20.82 21.01 5.16
C ARG A 76 20.33 19.80 4.37
N GLY A 77 20.79 18.60 4.70
CA GLY A 77 20.31 17.35 4.07
C GLY A 77 18.81 17.12 4.29
N ALA A 78 18.32 17.30 5.52
CA ALA A 78 16.90 17.18 5.84
C ALA A 78 16.06 18.28 5.15
N ILE A 79 16.51 19.53 5.21
CA ILE A 79 15.84 20.66 4.55
C ILE A 79 15.80 20.48 3.03
N TRP A 80 16.85 19.92 2.42
CA TRP A 80 16.83 19.58 1.00
C TRP A 80 15.69 18.62 0.66
N MET A 81 15.48 17.59 1.48
CA MET A 81 14.37 16.64 1.29
C MET A 81 13.01 17.33 1.46
N MET A 82 12.84 18.17 2.48
CA MET A 82 11.63 18.98 2.67
C MET A 82 11.36 19.90 1.46
N ALA A 83 12.40 20.55 0.93
CA ALA A 83 12.30 21.43 -0.24
C ALA A 83 11.97 20.65 -1.52
N CYS A 84 12.47 19.41 -1.67
CA CYS A 84 12.08 18.52 -2.77
C CYS A 84 10.59 18.17 -2.72
N GLU A 85 10.06 17.81 -1.55
CA GLU A 85 8.62 17.50 -1.40
C GLU A 85 7.76 18.74 -1.65
N TYR A 86 8.18 19.90 -1.15
CA TYR A 86 7.51 21.17 -1.43
C TYR A 86 7.51 21.49 -2.93
N GLU A 87 8.64 21.34 -3.63
CA GLU A 87 8.74 21.56 -5.07
C GLU A 87 7.76 20.66 -5.84
N LYS A 88 7.69 19.37 -5.50
CA LYS A 88 6.77 18.43 -6.16
C LYS A 88 5.32 18.89 -6.07
N ALA A 89 4.91 19.47 -4.93
CA ALA A 89 3.56 19.97 -4.70
C ALA A 89 3.30 21.34 -5.35
N HIS A 90 4.33 22.14 -5.61
CA HIS A 90 4.22 23.53 -6.08
C HIS A 90 4.90 23.75 -7.45
N ARG A 91 5.05 22.69 -8.23
CA ARG A 91 5.76 22.71 -9.51
C ARG A 91 5.09 23.66 -10.52
N VAL A 92 5.88 24.54 -11.11
CA VAL A 92 5.46 25.40 -12.22
C VAL A 92 5.95 24.80 -13.53
N GLU A 93 5.03 24.44 -14.42
CA GLU A 93 5.39 23.83 -15.71
C GLU A 93 6.24 24.77 -16.56
N GLY A 94 7.21 24.19 -17.27
CA GLY A 94 8.14 24.95 -18.12
C GLY A 94 9.25 25.70 -17.36
N ARG A 95 9.16 25.85 -16.04
CA ARG A 95 10.22 26.47 -15.23
C ARG A 95 11.17 25.43 -14.65
N ASP A 96 12.42 25.84 -14.45
CA ASP A 96 13.41 25.01 -13.76
C ASP A 96 12.96 24.75 -12.32
N LEU A 97 12.82 23.47 -11.95
CA LEU A 97 12.39 23.03 -10.62
C LEU A 97 13.22 23.66 -9.49
N ARG A 98 14.49 23.98 -9.77
CA ARG A 98 15.43 24.53 -8.80
C ARG A 98 15.00 25.92 -8.32
N ARG A 99 14.13 26.63 -9.06
CA ARG A 99 13.60 27.92 -8.61
C ARG A 99 12.73 27.78 -7.37
N VAL A 100 11.75 26.87 -7.42
CA VAL A 100 10.85 26.60 -6.29
C VAL A 100 11.62 25.91 -5.16
N LEU A 101 12.45 24.92 -5.53
CA LEU A 101 13.24 24.17 -4.57
C LEU A 101 14.20 25.08 -3.79
N PHE A 102 15.04 25.88 -4.45
CA PHE A 102 16.02 26.73 -3.77
C PHE A 102 15.37 27.85 -2.96
N ALA A 103 14.21 28.37 -3.40
CA ALA A 103 13.46 29.33 -2.62
C ALA A 103 13.01 28.71 -1.28
N ARG A 104 12.46 27.49 -1.30
CA ARG A 104 12.04 26.79 -0.09
C ARG A 104 13.23 26.38 0.79
N ASP A 105 14.29 25.85 0.20
CA ASP A 105 15.54 25.50 0.88
C ASP A 105 16.11 26.71 1.64
N LEU A 106 16.19 27.88 1.00
CA LEU A 106 16.65 29.12 1.65
C LEU A 106 15.70 29.62 2.72
N GLU A 107 14.39 29.57 2.50
CA GLU A 107 13.40 29.95 3.50
C GLU A 107 13.58 29.15 4.80
N LEU A 108 13.67 27.82 4.67
CA LEU A 108 13.82 26.92 5.82
C LEU A 108 15.20 27.08 6.50
N MET A 109 16.28 27.21 5.72
CA MET A 109 17.61 27.45 6.27
C MET A 109 17.68 28.74 7.08
N ASN A 110 17.07 29.83 6.58
CA ASN A 110 17.00 31.10 7.30
C ASN A 110 16.22 31.01 8.61
N ARG A 111 15.18 30.17 8.68
CA ARG A 111 14.44 29.93 9.94
C ARG A 111 15.28 29.18 10.98
N VAL A 112 16.12 28.24 10.54
CA VAL A 112 17.00 27.51 11.46
C VAL A 112 18.11 28.42 12.01
N SER A 113 18.77 29.15 11.11
CA SER A 113 19.83 30.11 11.41
C SER A 113 20.03 31.06 10.22
N PRO A 114 19.91 32.39 10.40
CA PRO A 114 20.18 33.36 9.33
C PRO A 114 21.59 33.21 8.74
N GLU A 115 22.60 32.91 9.57
CA GLU A 115 23.99 32.68 9.12
C GLU A 115 24.09 31.46 8.20
N TRP A 116 23.40 30.37 8.54
CA TRP A 116 23.35 29.18 7.68
C TRP A 116 22.56 29.44 6.40
N GLY A 117 21.54 30.31 6.46
CA GLY A 117 20.82 30.81 5.29
C GLY A 117 21.74 31.59 4.33
N GLU A 118 22.60 32.48 4.86
CA GLU A 118 23.62 33.18 4.07
C GLU A 118 24.64 32.20 3.45
N ARG A 119 25.18 31.27 4.24
CA ARG A 119 26.07 30.21 3.76
C ARG A 119 25.43 29.43 2.62
N ARG A 120 24.16 29.05 2.77
CA ARG A 120 23.41 28.29 1.77
C ARG A 120 23.12 29.11 0.50
N ARG A 121 22.83 30.41 0.64
CA ARG A 121 22.65 31.31 -0.50
C ARG A 121 23.90 31.38 -1.34
N ALA A 122 25.07 31.53 -0.72
CA ALA A 122 26.35 31.53 -1.42
C ALA A 122 26.61 30.20 -2.17
N GLU A 123 26.29 29.05 -1.56
CA GLU A 123 26.37 27.75 -2.23
C GLU A 123 25.47 27.65 -3.47
N ILE A 124 24.22 28.12 -3.35
CA ILE A 124 23.24 28.10 -4.45
C ILE A 124 23.69 29.03 -5.58
N GLU A 125 24.16 30.23 -5.25
CA GLU A 125 24.66 31.20 -6.24
C GLU A 125 25.87 30.66 -7.01
N ASP A 126 26.81 30.01 -6.32
CA ASP A 126 27.95 29.37 -6.97
C ASP A 126 27.53 28.19 -7.87
N LEU A 127 26.57 27.38 -7.40
CA LEU A 127 25.99 26.32 -8.22
C LEU A 127 25.31 26.86 -9.47
N LEU A 128 24.55 27.96 -9.36
CA LEU A 128 23.85 28.59 -10.48
C LEU A 128 24.79 29.31 -11.44
N ARG A 129 25.95 29.79 -10.96
CA ARG A 129 27.01 30.33 -11.81
C ARG A 129 27.57 29.25 -12.74
N ARG A 130 27.74 28.02 -12.22
CA ARG A 130 28.22 26.86 -13.00
C ARG A 130 27.13 26.18 -13.81
N TYR A 131 25.91 26.17 -13.28
CA TYR A 131 24.74 25.51 -13.86
C TYR A 131 23.51 26.44 -13.81
N PRO A 132 23.42 27.42 -14.72
CA PRO A 132 22.31 28.38 -14.75
C PRO A 132 20.93 27.72 -14.86
N TYR A 133 19.89 28.44 -14.47
CA TYR A 133 18.51 27.96 -14.64
C TYR A 133 18.19 27.68 -16.11
N ARG A 134 17.45 26.61 -16.36
CA ARG A 134 16.98 26.20 -17.68
C ARG A 134 15.47 26.19 -17.71
N ASP A 135 14.90 27.38 -17.84
CA ASP A 135 13.48 27.52 -18.14
C ASP A 135 13.25 27.16 -19.62
N ARG A 136 12.24 26.34 -19.90
CA ARG A 136 11.75 26.16 -21.26
C ARG A 136 10.84 27.34 -21.58
N PRO A 137 10.86 27.88 -22.81
CA PRO A 137 9.88 28.87 -23.20
C PRO A 137 8.49 28.28 -22.96
N GLU A 138 7.67 29.05 -22.27
CA GLU A 138 6.26 28.75 -22.09
C GLU A 138 5.68 28.51 -23.48
N PRO A 139 5.06 27.35 -23.77
CA PRO A 139 4.37 27.17 -25.04
C PRO A 139 3.39 28.34 -25.22
N PRO A 140 3.24 28.90 -26.43
CA PRO A 140 2.41 30.08 -26.66
C PRO A 140 1.06 29.88 -26.00
N ALA A 141 0.61 30.90 -25.27
CA ALA A 141 -0.56 30.84 -24.38
C ALA A 141 -1.78 30.23 -25.09
N VAL A 142 -1.93 28.91 -24.98
CA VAL A 142 -3.19 28.23 -25.24
C VAL A 142 -4.01 28.50 -24.00
N GLY A 143 -4.89 29.50 -24.10
CA GLY A 143 -5.78 30.01 -23.04
C GLY A 143 -5.84 29.14 -21.79
N VAL A 144 -5.00 29.47 -20.81
CA VAL A 144 -4.90 28.82 -19.50
C VAL A 144 -6.06 29.31 -18.62
N GLY A 145 -7.29 29.04 -19.08
CA GLY A 145 -8.51 29.09 -18.28
C GLY A 145 -9.19 27.71 -18.19
N LYS A 146 -8.72 26.73 -18.98
CA LYS A 146 -9.28 25.38 -19.03
C LYS A 146 -8.28 24.29 -18.64
N THR A 147 -7.00 24.42 -18.94
CA THR A 147 -6.00 23.34 -18.80
C THR A 147 -5.62 23.00 -17.36
N GLU A 148 -5.53 23.97 -16.46
CA GLU A 148 -5.22 23.72 -15.04
C GLU A 148 -6.35 22.99 -14.32
N LYS A 149 -7.61 23.41 -14.59
CA LYS A 149 -8.82 22.71 -14.13
C LYS A 149 -8.90 21.30 -14.72
N ILE A 150 -8.47 21.10 -15.98
CA ILE A 150 -8.43 19.78 -16.63
C ILE A 150 -7.35 18.89 -16.01
N ARG A 151 -6.16 19.39 -15.66
CA ARG A 151 -5.08 18.58 -15.06
C ARG A 151 -5.35 18.20 -13.60
N SER A 152 -5.87 19.12 -12.79
CA SER A 152 -6.30 18.84 -11.41
C SER A 152 -7.50 17.88 -11.38
N SER A 153 -8.50 18.11 -12.25
CA SER A 153 -9.62 17.17 -12.37
C SER A 153 -9.21 15.82 -12.92
N PHE A 154 -8.20 15.76 -13.80
CA PHE A 154 -7.64 14.50 -14.30
C PHE A 154 -6.85 13.76 -13.21
N GLN A 155 -6.02 14.43 -12.41
CA GLN A 155 -5.31 13.79 -11.29
C GLN A 155 -6.26 13.28 -10.21
N ILE A 156 -7.30 14.04 -9.86
CA ILE A 156 -8.34 13.61 -8.92
C ILE A 156 -9.17 12.47 -9.52
N ALA A 157 -9.53 12.53 -10.80
CA ALA A 157 -10.25 11.46 -11.47
C ALA A 157 -9.41 10.18 -11.60
N PHE A 158 -8.11 10.32 -11.87
CA PHE A 158 -7.16 9.22 -11.95
C PHE A 158 -6.96 8.55 -10.59
N LEU A 159 -6.75 9.32 -9.52
CA LEU A 159 -6.63 8.79 -8.17
C LEU A 159 -7.93 8.10 -7.70
N ARG A 160 -9.09 8.69 -8.00
CA ARG A 160 -10.39 8.05 -7.75
C ARG A 160 -10.56 6.75 -8.54
N SER A 161 -10.04 6.69 -9.76
CA SER A 161 -10.06 5.49 -10.59
C SER A 161 -9.14 4.40 -10.04
N LEU A 162 -7.96 4.76 -9.53
CA LEU A 162 -7.05 3.83 -8.85
C LEU A 162 -7.64 3.28 -7.56
N ILE A 163 -8.27 4.12 -6.74
CA ILE A 163 -8.95 3.67 -5.51
C ILE A 163 -10.11 2.74 -5.86
N ALA A 164 -10.92 3.09 -6.86
CA ALA A 164 -12.01 2.24 -7.31
C ALA A 164 -11.52 0.90 -7.87
N LEU A 165 -10.42 0.91 -8.64
CA LEU A 165 -9.78 -0.30 -9.14
C LEU A 165 -9.23 -1.16 -8.00
N GLY A 166 -8.56 -0.54 -7.03
CA GLY A 166 -8.07 -1.22 -5.82
C GLY A 166 -9.20 -1.87 -5.02
N ALA A 167 -10.32 -1.16 -4.83
CA ALA A 167 -11.49 -1.70 -4.16
C ALA A 167 -12.10 -2.89 -4.91
N LEU A 168 -12.17 -2.82 -6.25
CA LEU A 168 -12.65 -3.93 -7.09
C LEU A 168 -11.72 -5.16 -7.01
N LEU A 169 -10.40 -4.95 -7.03
CA LEU A 169 -9.44 -6.05 -6.88
C LEU A 169 -9.55 -6.70 -5.50
N LEU A 170 -9.73 -5.90 -4.45
CA LEU A 170 -9.86 -6.39 -3.09
C LEU A 170 -11.17 -7.17 -2.89
N LEU A 171 -12.26 -6.71 -3.53
CA LEU A 171 -13.53 -7.45 -3.62
C LEU A 171 -13.33 -8.78 -4.37
N GLY A 172 -12.63 -8.78 -5.50
CA GLY A 172 -12.30 -10.00 -6.24
C GLY A 172 -11.49 -11.01 -5.41
N LEU A 173 -10.49 -10.53 -4.67
CA LEU A 173 -9.70 -11.35 -3.73
C LEU A 173 -10.54 -11.93 -2.60
N LEU A 174 -11.51 -11.17 -2.08
CA LEU A 174 -12.45 -11.63 -1.06
C LEU A 174 -13.30 -12.81 -1.55
N HIS A 175 -13.70 -12.82 -2.82
CA HIS A 175 -14.52 -13.88 -3.41
C HIS A 175 -13.71 -15.04 -4.02
N LEU A 176 -12.40 -14.90 -4.16
CA LEU A 176 -11.53 -15.90 -4.79
C LEU A 176 -11.66 -17.31 -4.17
N PRO A 177 -11.67 -17.50 -2.83
CA PRO A 177 -11.83 -18.83 -2.24
C PRO A 177 -13.14 -19.50 -2.62
N LEU A 178 -14.22 -18.72 -2.72
CA LEU A 178 -15.54 -19.20 -3.08
C LEU A 178 -15.61 -19.56 -4.56
N LEU A 179 -15.02 -18.74 -5.44
CA LEU A 179 -14.88 -19.04 -6.86
C LEU A 179 -14.10 -20.34 -7.10
N LEU A 180 -12.96 -20.50 -6.44
CA LEU A 180 -12.16 -21.73 -6.53
C LEU A 180 -12.95 -22.95 -6.04
N LYS A 181 -13.73 -22.80 -4.96
CA LYS A 181 -14.62 -23.86 -4.46
C LYS A 181 -15.69 -24.22 -5.51
N THR A 182 -16.33 -23.24 -6.15
CA THR A 182 -17.34 -23.46 -7.20
C THR A 182 -16.76 -24.14 -8.43
N LEU A 183 -15.60 -23.70 -8.92
CA LEU A 183 -14.92 -24.33 -10.07
C LEU A 183 -14.58 -25.80 -9.78
N ARG A 184 -14.10 -26.08 -8.57
CA ARG A 184 -13.83 -27.46 -8.12
C ARG A 184 -15.11 -28.31 -8.02
N GLN A 185 -16.23 -27.74 -7.57
CA GLN A 185 -17.51 -28.45 -7.58
C GLN A 185 -17.95 -28.78 -9.02
N GLU A 186 -17.72 -27.88 -9.95
CA GLU A 186 -18.05 -28.11 -11.36
C GLU A 186 -17.17 -29.19 -11.99
N GLU A 187 -15.87 -29.19 -11.70
CA GLU A 187 -14.93 -30.25 -12.08
C GLU A 187 -15.39 -31.61 -11.54
N LEU A 188 -15.71 -31.69 -10.25
CA LEU A 188 -16.24 -32.91 -9.61
C LEU A 188 -17.57 -33.39 -10.21
N ARG A 189 -18.42 -32.50 -10.73
CA ARG A 189 -19.66 -32.90 -11.42
C ARG A 189 -19.42 -33.43 -12.83
N LYS A 190 -18.40 -32.92 -13.52
CA LYS A 190 -18.09 -33.32 -14.90
C LYS A 190 -17.27 -34.61 -14.95
N GLU A 191 -16.31 -34.72 -14.04
CA GLU A 191 -15.26 -35.75 -14.10
C GLU A 191 -15.25 -36.66 -12.86
N GLY A 192 -16.00 -36.31 -11.82
CA GLY A 192 -15.98 -37.06 -10.57
C GLY A 192 -16.63 -38.44 -10.69
N ILE A 193 -16.02 -39.40 -10.01
CA ILE A 193 -16.53 -40.75 -9.86
C ILE A 193 -17.36 -40.80 -8.58
N ARG A 194 -18.54 -41.42 -8.68
CA ARG A 194 -19.43 -41.64 -7.55
C ARG A 194 -18.99 -42.85 -6.74
N VAL A 195 -18.84 -42.66 -5.44
CA VAL A 195 -18.54 -43.71 -4.46
C VAL A 195 -19.48 -43.59 -3.28
N GLU A 196 -19.81 -44.72 -2.67
CA GLU A 196 -20.63 -44.77 -1.47
C GLU A 196 -19.75 -44.55 -0.23
N ALA A 197 -20.09 -43.54 0.56
CA ALA A 197 -19.40 -43.20 1.80
C ALA A 197 -20.28 -43.49 3.02
N THR A 198 -19.64 -43.85 4.13
CA THR A 198 -20.31 -44.02 5.43
C THR A 198 -20.18 -42.73 6.25
N VAL A 199 -21.29 -42.23 6.78
CA VAL A 199 -21.31 -41.08 7.67
C VAL A 199 -20.72 -41.49 9.02
N VAL A 200 -19.66 -40.81 9.43
CA VAL A 200 -18.94 -41.05 10.68
C VAL A 200 -19.53 -40.23 11.82
N ASP A 201 -19.83 -38.96 11.57
CA ASP A 201 -20.23 -37.98 12.59
C ASP A 201 -20.98 -36.82 11.94
N ARG A 202 -21.84 -36.15 12.70
CA ARG A 202 -22.51 -34.91 12.30
C ARG A 202 -22.46 -33.91 13.44
N SER A 203 -22.18 -32.65 13.11
CA SER A 203 -22.09 -31.58 14.10
C SER A 203 -22.72 -30.30 13.57
N ILE A 204 -23.28 -29.53 14.50
CA ILE A 204 -23.75 -28.17 14.26
C ILE A 204 -22.77 -27.25 14.96
N VAL A 205 -22.20 -26.30 14.22
CA VAL A 205 -21.40 -25.22 14.80
C VAL A 205 -22.32 -24.01 14.92
N GLU A 206 -22.78 -23.76 16.14
CA GLU A 206 -23.58 -22.59 16.46
C GLU A 206 -22.76 -21.32 16.20
N ASN A 207 -23.35 -20.40 15.44
CA ASN A 207 -22.74 -19.11 15.15
C ASN A 207 -23.80 -18.03 15.32
N ARG A 208 -23.39 -16.87 15.84
CA ARG A 208 -24.24 -15.70 16.10
C ARG A 208 -25.03 -15.17 14.89
N PHE A 209 -24.76 -15.66 13.69
CA PHE A 209 -25.42 -15.24 12.46
C PHE A 209 -26.14 -16.38 11.71
N VAL A 210 -25.50 -17.54 11.54
CA VAL A 210 -26.07 -18.71 10.83
C VAL A 210 -25.44 -19.99 11.33
N ASP A 211 -26.24 -20.97 11.74
CA ASP A 211 -25.75 -22.30 12.13
C ASP A 211 -25.08 -23.02 10.95
N LEU A 212 -23.91 -23.59 11.21
CA LEU A 212 -23.13 -24.32 10.19
C LEU A 212 -23.26 -25.82 10.43
N TYR A 213 -23.92 -26.51 9.52
CA TYR A 213 -24.07 -27.97 9.57
C TYR A 213 -22.86 -28.64 8.92
N ARG A 214 -22.24 -29.58 9.62
CA ARG A 214 -21.06 -30.31 9.15
C ARG A 214 -21.30 -31.81 9.22
N VAL A 215 -20.93 -32.51 8.15
CA VAL A 215 -20.99 -33.97 8.05
C VAL A 215 -19.57 -34.50 7.85
N ARG A 216 -19.16 -35.46 8.67
CA ARG A 216 -17.93 -36.23 8.52
C ARG A 216 -18.27 -37.59 7.93
N TYR A 217 -17.55 -38.00 6.90
CA TYR A 217 -17.79 -39.24 6.18
C TYR A 217 -16.48 -39.90 5.76
N ARG A 218 -16.55 -41.21 5.51
CA ARG A 218 -15.42 -42.04 5.11
C ARG A 218 -15.81 -42.91 3.93
N PHE A 219 -14.91 -43.04 2.97
CA PHE A 219 -15.07 -43.92 1.80
C PHE A 219 -13.74 -44.57 1.46
N GLU A 220 -13.77 -45.65 0.68
CA GLU A 220 -12.58 -46.40 0.27
C GLU A 220 -12.38 -46.29 -1.24
N VAL A 221 -11.15 -45.97 -1.65
CA VAL A 221 -10.73 -45.96 -3.06
C VAL A 221 -9.40 -46.70 -3.14
N ASP A 222 -9.32 -47.71 -4.01
CA ASP A 222 -8.12 -48.53 -4.22
C ASP A 222 -7.51 -49.12 -2.93
N GLY A 223 -8.36 -49.42 -1.94
CA GLY A 223 -7.96 -49.94 -0.63
C GLY A 223 -7.45 -48.89 0.37
N GLU A 224 -7.41 -47.60 0.00
CA GLU A 224 -7.17 -46.49 0.91
C GLU A 224 -8.50 -45.97 1.48
N SER A 225 -8.63 -45.97 2.81
CA SER A 225 -9.74 -45.36 3.51
C SER A 225 -9.50 -43.85 3.68
N ILE A 226 -10.35 -43.04 3.05
CA ILE A 226 -10.26 -41.58 3.06
C ILE A 226 -11.40 -41.02 3.92
N GLU A 227 -11.04 -40.23 4.92
CA GLU A 227 -11.99 -39.53 5.79
C GLU A 227 -12.01 -38.03 5.50
N ARG A 228 -13.22 -37.46 5.41
CA ARG A 228 -13.46 -36.06 5.06
C ARG A 228 -14.54 -35.46 5.94
N ALA A 229 -14.49 -34.14 6.10
CA ALA A 229 -15.55 -33.37 6.70
C ALA A 229 -15.93 -32.21 5.80
N GLU A 230 -17.22 -31.97 5.64
CA GLU A 230 -17.74 -30.93 4.75
C GLU A 230 -18.89 -30.17 5.41
N SER A 231 -18.96 -28.86 5.14
CA SER A 231 -20.16 -28.07 5.43
C SER A 231 -21.23 -28.38 4.40
N VAL A 232 -22.44 -28.59 4.87
CA VAL A 232 -23.59 -28.97 4.05
C VAL A 232 -24.81 -28.13 4.42
N GLY A 233 -25.81 -28.11 3.53
CA GLY A 233 -27.11 -27.57 3.91
C GLY A 233 -27.85 -28.47 4.90
N GLU A 234 -28.75 -27.86 5.69
CA GLU A 234 -29.63 -28.53 6.66
C GLU A 234 -30.28 -29.82 6.10
N ARG A 235 -30.83 -29.77 4.87
CA ARG A 235 -31.47 -30.94 4.23
C ARG A 235 -30.53 -32.13 3.99
N ILE A 236 -29.23 -31.90 3.81
CA ILE A 236 -28.23 -32.98 3.68
C ILE A 236 -27.86 -33.48 5.07
N HIS A 237 -27.63 -32.57 6.01
CA HIS A 237 -27.33 -32.90 7.41
C HIS A 237 -28.42 -33.77 8.07
N ASP A 238 -29.70 -33.45 7.84
CA ASP A 238 -30.82 -34.20 8.41
C ASP A 238 -30.95 -35.62 7.83
N ARG A 239 -30.51 -35.81 6.59
CA ARG A 239 -30.49 -37.10 5.91
C ARG A 239 -29.25 -37.93 6.27
N ALA A 240 -28.12 -37.28 6.55
CA ALA A 240 -26.85 -37.90 6.89
C ALA A 240 -26.81 -38.36 8.36
N ARG A 241 -27.52 -39.46 8.67
CA ARG A 241 -27.45 -40.08 10.01
C ARG A 241 -26.13 -40.81 10.19
N GLU A 242 -25.59 -40.84 11.41
CA GLU A 242 -24.39 -41.64 11.71
C GLU A 242 -24.57 -43.11 11.30
N GLY A 243 -23.56 -43.66 10.63
CA GLY A 243 -23.60 -45.02 10.06
C GLY A 243 -24.42 -45.16 8.77
N SER A 244 -25.14 -44.13 8.34
CA SER A 244 -25.84 -44.15 7.04
C SER A 244 -24.87 -44.02 5.87
N ARG A 245 -25.34 -44.43 4.69
CA ARG A 245 -24.58 -44.35 3.45
C ARG A 245 -25.02 -43.13 2.65
N ILE A 246 -24.05 -42.42 2.08
CA ILE A 246 -24.26 -41.23 1.24
C ILE A 246 -23.41 -41.33 -0.03
N ASP A 247 -23.89 -40.74 -1.12
CA ASP A 247 -23.12 -40.64 -2.35
C ASP A 247 -22.11 -39.49 -2.25
N VAL A 248 -20.87 -39.77 -2.61
CA VAL A 248 -19.77 -38.82 -2.68
C VAL A 248 -19.18 -38.85 -4.07
N LEU A 249 -18.83 -37.68 -4.60
CA LEU A 249 -18.08 -37.52 -5.83
C LEU A 249 -16.63 -37.25 -5.49
N HIS A 250 -15.68 -37.97 -6.08
CA HIS A 250 -14.25 -37.67 -5.98
C HIS A 250 -13.60 -37.62 -7.36
N LEU A 251 -12.47 -36.92 -7.49
CA LEU A 251 -11.71 -36.93 -8.75
C LEU A 251 -10.94 -38.25 -8.89
N PRO A 252 -10.84 -38.81 -10.12
CA PRO A 252 -10.08 -40.04 -10.38
C PRO A 252 -8.60 -39.90 -9.98
N ASP A 253 -7.98 -38.78 -10.33
CA ASP A 253 -6.55 -38.55 -10.13
C ASP A 253 -6.19 -38.12 -8.68
N ASP A 254 -7.18 -37.63 -7.92
CA ASP A 254 -7.00 -37.20 -6.54
C ASP A 254 -8.28 -37.45 -5.72
N PRO A 255 -8.41 -38.66 -5.13
CA PRO A 255 -9.58 -39.03 -4.33
C PRO A 255 -9.79 -38.14 -3.09
N ARG A 256 -8.77 -37.39 -2.63
CA ARG A 256 -8.92 -36.44 -1.51
C ARG A 256 -9.69 -35.21 -1.94
N LYS A 257 -9.78 -34.94 -3.25
CA LYS A 257 -10.74 -34.00 -3.80
C LYS A 257 -12.09 -34.69 -3.93
N ALA A 258 -12.86 -34.64 -2.84
CA ALA A 258 -14.20 -35.19 -2.79
C ALA A 258 -15.24 -34.19 -2.26
N MET A 259 -16.51 -34.39 -2.63
CA MET A 259 -17.67 -33.69 -2.08
C MET A 259 -18.89 -34.62 -1.99
N ILE A 260 -19.80 -34.33 -1.06
CA ILE A 260 -21.10 -35.02 -0.98
C ILE A 260 -21.95 -34.67 -2.21
N ASP A 261 -22.54 -35.67 -2.87
CA ASP A 261 -23.39 -35.47 -4.04
C ASP A 261 -24.61 -34.60 -3.69
N GLY A 262 -24.90 -33.63 -4.55
CA GLY A 262 -25.94 -32.61 -4.31
C GLY A 262 -25.59 -31.51 -3.29
N ASN A 263 -24.35 -31.42 -2.81
CA ASN A 263 -23.94 -30.32 -1.93
C ASN A 263 -23.67 -29.00 -2.70
N ASP A 264 -24.73 -28.25 -2.98
CA ASP A 264 -24.64 -27.02 -3.76
C ASP A 264 -24.42 -25.75 -2.91
N GLU A 265 -23.89 -25.88 -1.70
CA GLU A 265 -23.73 -24.76 -0.77
C GLU A 265 -22.82 -23.66 -1.32
N ALA A 266 -21.67 -24.01 -1.89
CA ALA A 266 -20.73 -23.02 -2.43
C ALA A 266 -21.31 -22.24 -3.61
N SER A 267 -22.01 -22.96 -4.51
CA SER A 267 -22.70 -22.34 -5.65
C SER A 267 -23.80 -21.37 -5.21
N ARG A 268 -24.58 -21.72 -4.16
CA ARG A 268 -25.62 -20.84 -3.60
C ARG A 268 -25.03 -19.61 -2.92
N LEU A 269 -23.98 -19.77 -2.12
CA LEU A 269 -23.29 -18.65 -1.49
C LEU A 269 -22.67 -17.72 -2.54
N ALA A 270 -22.07 -18.26 -3.60
CA ALA A 270 -21.49 -17.47 -4.69
C ALA A 270 -22.56 -16.59 -5.36
N TRP A 271 -23.76 -17.13 -5.56
CA TRP A 271 -24.88 -16.37 -6.13
C TRP A 271 -25.38 -15.27 -5.19
N ILE A 272 -25.52 -15.55 -3.88
CA ILE A 272 -25.93 -14.55 -2.88
C ILE A 272 -24.92 -13.39 -2.85
N TRP A 273 -23.62 -13.69 -2.80
CA TRP A 273 -22.58 -12.67 -2.82
C TRP A 273 -22.57 -11.88 -4.12
N GLY A 274 -22.72 -12.54 -5.27
CA GLY A 274 -22.85 -11.85 -6.56
C GLY A 274 -24.05 -10.89 -6.59
N MET A 275 -25.17 -11.25 -5.96
CA MET A 275 -26.33 -10.36 -5.85
C MET A 275 -26.06 -9.17 -4.93
N ILE A 276 -25.38 -9.38 -3.79
CA ILE A 276 -24.96 -8.30 -2.88
C ILE A 276 -24.04 -7.31 -3.62
N ASP A 277 -23.07 -7.81 -4.39
CA ASP A 277 -22.15 -6.98 -5.17
C ASP A 277 -22.90 -6.13 -6.20
N VAL A 278 -23.87 -6.72 -6.90
CA VAL A 278 -24.73 -5.99 -7.83
C VAL A 278 -25.52 -4.89 -7.10
N LEU A 279 -26.08 -5.17 -5.92
CA LEU A 279 -26.79 -4.18 -5.12
C LEU A 279 -25.87 -3.04 -4.67
N LEU A 280 -24.65 -3.34 -4.24
CA LEU A 280 -23.64 -2.35 -3.85
C LEU A 280 -23.23 -1.48 -5.04
N LEU A 281 -23.04 -2.06 -6.23
CA LEU A 281 -22.74 -1.33 -7.46
C LEU A 281 -23.90 -0.40 -7.86
N VAL A 282 -25.15 -0.85 -7.76
CA VAL A 282 -26.33 -0.03 -8.03
C VAL A 282 -26.47 1.12 -7.02
N ALA A 283 -26.20 0.85 -5.74
CA ALA A 283 -26.21 1.88 -4.69
C ALA A 283 -25.12 2.94 -4.93
N ALA A 284 -23.89 2.51 -5.22
CA ALA A 284 -22.78 3.39 -5.56
C ALA A 284 -23.10 4.24 -6.81
N TRP A 285 -23.72 3.63 -7.84
CA TRP A 285 -24.18 4.34 -9.03
C TRP A 285 -25.25 5.38 -8.71
N ARG A 286 -26.24 5.06 -7.86
CA ARG A 286 -27.27 6.02 -7.42
C ARG A 286 -26.69 7.20 -6.65
N ILE A 287 -25.77 6.96 -5.71
CA ILE A 287 -25.10 8.01 -4.93
C ILE A 287 -24.29 8.93 -5.85
N ARG A 288 -23.59 8.36 -6.83
CA ARG A 288 -22.86 9.14 -7.85
C ARG A 288 -23.80 9.97 -8.74
N ARG A 289 -25.01 9.47 -9.01
CA ARG A 289 -26.01 10.19 -9.82
C ARG A 289 -26.67 11.33 -9.04
N SER A 290 -27.01 11.14 -7.77
CA SER A 290 -27.63 12.19 -6.93
C SER A 290 -26.68 13.34 -6.63
N THR A 291 -25.40 13.05 -6.38
CA THR A 291 -24.35 14.07 -6.18
C THR A 291 -24.08 14.93 -7.42
N ARG A 292 -24.34 14.41 -8.63
CA ARG A 292 -24.27 15.19 -9.88
C ARG A 292 -25.51 16.06 -10.12
N ALA A 293 -26.67 15.69 -9.58
CA ALA A 293 -27.92 16.44 -9.78
C ALA A 293 -28.08 17.63 -8.80
N GLY A 294 -27.44 17.59 -7.63
CA GLY A 294 -27.52 18.68 -6.63
C GLY A 294 -26.51 19.83 -6.81
N GLY A 295 -25.68 19.80 -7.86
CA GLY A 295 -24.61 20.79 -8.08
C GLY A 295 -24.93 21.93 -9.05
N THR A 296 -26.18 22.05 -9.52
CA THR A 296 -26.57 23.00 -10.58
C THR A 296 -27.45 24.17 -10.12
N ASP A 297 -27.75 24.31 -8.84
CA ASP A 297 -28.49 25.47 -8.31
C ASP A 297 -27.66 26.19 -7.24
N ASN A 298 -26.87 27.18 -7.67
CA ASN A 298 -26.48 28.34 -6.86
C ASN A 298 -25.77 29.34 -7.78
N GLY A 299 -26.59 30.20 -8.40
CA GLY A 299 -26.17 31.24 -9.33
C GLY A 299 -27.37 32.11 -9.71
N GLY A 300 -27.96 32.75 -8.71
CA GLY A 300 -28.94 33.83 -8.80
C GLY A 300 -28.64 34.85 -7.71
#